data_AF-A0A828SL56-F1
#
_entry.id   AF-A0A828SL56-F1
#
_cell.length_a   1.000
_cell.length_b   1.000
_cell.length_c   1.000
_cell.angle_alpha   90.00
_cell.angle_beta   90.00
_cell.angle_gamma   90.00
#
_symmetry.space_group_name_H-M   'P 1'
#
loop_
_entity.id
_entity.type
_entity.pdbx_description
1 polymer ?
#
loop_
_entity_poly.entity_id
_entity_poly.type
_entity_poly.pdbx_seq_one_letter_code
_entity_poly.pdbx_strand_id
1 'polypeptide(L)'
;MDSNDYFWLTRKKEPRTKPKSRPLPKATQKYLEAEEEFTHALDVLEIKYEKKFKFKSTKHWRFDFHLIEHRILVEIAGGPWSGGRKGKLKDKAWSMDRYDDAEAMGYTVVRLEAAPSFKINESGPLQIQAHFASQWLKNLKRQIFNGSDQTVSTN
;
A
#
# COMPACT_ATOMS: atom_id res chain seq x y z
N MET A 1 23.55 41.49 9.12
CA MET A 1 24.08 40.82 10.33
C MET A 1 24.67 39.50 9.88
N ASP A 2 25.90 39.22 10.29
CA ASP A 2 26.52 37.92 10.03
C ASP A 2 25.79 36.81 10.81
N SER A 3 25.71 35.60 10.28
CA SER A 3 24.97 34.49 10.92
C SER A 3 25.54 34.12 12.29
N ASN A 4 26.84 34.36 12.48
CA ASN A 4 27.52 34.16 13.74
C ASN A 4 27.06 35.18 14.79
N ASP A 5 26.94 36.46 14.42
CA ASP A 5 26.44 37.52 15.30
C ASP A 5 25.00 37.27 15.77
N TYR A 6 24.13 36.83 14.86
CA TYR A 6 22.74 36.47 15.19
C TYR A 6 22.69 35.33 16.21
N PHE A 7 23.51 34.29 16.04
CA PHE A 7 23.56 33.16 16.97
C PHE A 7 24.08 33.57 18.36
N TRP A 8 25.12 34.42 18.42
CA TRP A 8 25.65 34.89 19.70
C TRP A 8 24.67 35.79 20.46
N LEU A 9 23.91 36.63 19.76
CA LEU A 9 22.87 37.47 20.39
C LEU A 9 21.65 36.66 20.85
N THR A 10 21.22 35.67 20.06
CA THR A 10 19.91 35.02 20.26
C THR A 10 19.98 33.60 20.83
N ARG A 11 21.18 32.99 20.83
CA ARG A 11 21.42 31.55 21.07
C ARG A 11 20.58 30.63 20.16
N LYS A 12 20.01 31.17 19.06
CA LYS A 12 19.20 30.44 18.09
C LYS A 12 19.95 30.38 16.77
N LYS A 13 19.95 29.19 16.16
CA LYS A 13 20.39 29.07 14.76
C LYS A 13 19.35 29.73 13.87
N GLU A 14 19.81 30.34 12.79
CA GLU A 14 18.92 30.93 11.79
C GLU A 14 17.86 29.91 11.34
N PRO A 15 16.61 30.36 11.10
CA PRO A 15 15.58 29.52 10.52
C PRO A 15 16.10 28.88 9.23
N ARG A 16 16.05 27.56 9.15
CA ARG A 16 16.45 26.84 7.94
C ARG A 16 15.53 27.27 6.80
N THR A 17 16.11 27.80 5.73
CA THR A 17 15.39 28.21 4.52
C THR A 17 14.87 27.03 3.70
N LYS A 18 15.52 25.86 3.82
CA LYS A 18 15.09 24.64 3.10
C LYS A 18 13.93 23.94 3.85
N PRO A 19 12.90 23.48 3.13
CA PRO A 19 11.80 22.74 3.73
C PRO A 19 12.31 21.47 4.42
N LYS A 20 11.80 21.20 5.62
CA LYS A 20 12.19 20.00 6.39
C LYS A 20 11.63 18.70 5.78
N SER A 21 10.57 18.78 4.97
CA SER A 21 9.93 17.63 4.33
C SER A 21 10.49 17.37 2.93
N ARG A 22 10.95 16.15 2.69
CA ARG A 22 11.21 15.66 1.33
C ARG A 22 9.91 15.06 0.77
N PRO A 23 9.54 15.34 -0.49
CA PRO A 23 8.38 14.72 -1.11
C PRO A 23 8.56 13.20 -1.17
N LEU A 24 7.44 12.47 -1.31
CA LEU A 24 7.48 11.04 -1.60
C LEU A 24 8.28 10.80 -2.90
N PRO A 25 9.02 9.69 -3.00
CA PRO A 25 9.63 9.31 -4.27
C PRO A 25 8.52 9.20 -5.33
N LYS A 26 8.84 9.63 -6.55
CA LYS A 26 7.93 9.45 -7.69
C LYS A 26 7.68 7.95 -7.88
N ALA A 27 6.46 7.62 -8.27
CA ALA A 27 6.11 6.25 -8.64
C ALA A 27 6.96 5.79 -9.84
N THR A 28 7.29 4.50 -9.87
CA THR A 28 8.02 3.88 -10.99
C THR A 28 7.07 3.70 -12.17
N GLN A 29 7.57 3.74 -13.41
CA GLN A 29 6.74 3.49 -14.61
C GLN A 29 5.97 2.16 -14.51
N LYS A 30 6.63 1.10 -14.03
CA LYS A 30 6.01 -0.23 -13.81
C LYS A 30 4.87 -0.22 -12.81
N TYR A 31 4.94 0.66 -11.80
CA TYR A 31 3.83 0.84 -10.86
C TYR A 31 2.65 1.47 -11.57
N LEU A 32 2.88 2.50 -12.41
CA LEU A 32 1.80 3.21 -13.11
C LEU A 32 1.09 2.26 -14.07
N GLU A 33 1.85 1.48 -14.83
CA GLU A 33 1.32 0.43 -15.72
C GLU A 33 0.50 -0.61 -14.95
N ALA A 34 1.05 -1.14 -13.84
CA ALA A 34 0.33 -2.10 -13.00
C ALA A 34 -0.94 -1.50 -12.35
N GLU A 35 -0.91 -0.23 -11.94
CA GLU A 35 -2.05 0.48 -11.38
C GLU A 35 -3.16 0.65 -12.42
N GLU A 36 -2.81 1.06 -13.64
CA GLU A 36 -3.74 1.21 -14.77
C GLU A 36 -4.36 -0.13 -15.17
N GLU A 37 -3.54 -1.17 -15.38
CA GLU A 37 -4.02 -2.52 -15.72
C GLU A 37 -4.95 -3.09 -14.65
N PHE A 38 -4.59 -2.91 -13.37
CA PHE A 38 -5.39 -3.38 -12.26
C PHE A 38 -6.73 -2.65 -12.18
N THR A 39 -6.74 -1.33 -12.38
CA THR A 39 -8.00 -0.56 -12.42
C THR A 39 -8.90 -0.99 -13.56
N HIS A 40 -8.34 -1.14 -14.76
CA HIS A 40 -9.10 -1.59 -15.91
C HIS A 40 -9.69 -2.99 -15.68
N ALA A 41 -8.92 -3.90 -15.07
CA ALA A 41 -9.41 -5.24 -14.73
C ALA A 41 -10.56 -5.21 -13.70
N LEU A 42 -10.47 -4.34 -12.70
CA LEU A 42 -11.54 -4.14 -11.70
C LEU A 42 -12.81 -3.59 -12.34
N ASP A 43 -12.69 -2.60 -13.21
CA ASP A 43 -13.82 -1.98 -13.92
C ASP A 43 -14.51 -3.00 -14.84
N VAL A 44 -13.74 -3.77 -15.63
CA VAL A 44 -14.27 -4.84 -16.50
C VAL A 44 -14.97 -5.95 -15.71
N LEU A 45 -14.47 -6.24 -14.51
CA LEU A 45 -15.07 -7.24 -13.62
C LEU A 45 -16.17 -6.66 -12.73
N GLU A 46 -16.48 -5.37 -12.84
CA GLU A 46 -17.49 -4.66 -12.03
C GLU A 46 -17.29 -4.82 -10.52
N ILE A 47 -16.03 -4.96 -10.08
CA ILE A 47 -15.70 -5.09 -8.66
C ILE A 47 -15.63 -3.68 -8.05
N LYS A 48 -16.37 -3.43 -6.97
CA LYS A 48 -16.32 -2.13 -6.29
C LYS A 48 -15.02 -1.97 -5.51
N TYR A 49 -14.34 -0.84 -5.73
CA TYR A 49 -13.09 -0.53 -5.07
C TYR A 49 -12.94 0.94 -4.67
N GLU A 50 -12.10 1.19 -3.68
CA GLU A 50 -11.64 2.53 -3.30
C GLU A 50 -10.13 2.65 -3.52
N LYS A 51 -9.68 3.75 -4.12
CA LYS A 51 -8.24 4.04 -4.29
C LYS A 51 -7.68 4.74 -3.05
N LYS A 52 -6.39 4.50 -2.76
CA LYS A 52 -5.62 5.17 -1.69
C LYS A 52 -6.28 5.06 -0.32
N PHE A 53 -6.84 3.89 -0.03
CA PHE A 53 -7.64 3.64 1.16
C PHE A 53 -6.81 3.78 2.44
N LYS A 54 -7.39 4.47 3.43
CA LYS A 54 -6.81 4.66 4.75
C LYS A 54 -7.68 3.92 5.78
N PHE A 55 -7.29 2.70 6.11
CA PHE A 55 -8.05 1.85 7.03
C PHE A 55 -7.98 2.29 8.50
N LYS A 56 -6.85 2.90 8.92
CA LYS A 56 -6.65 3.37 10.30
C LYS A 56 -6.44 4.88 10.35
N SER A 57 -7.30 5.61 11.07
CA SER A 57 -7.22 7.08 11.15
C SER A 57 -5.96 7.59 11.86
N THR A 58 -5.47 6.86 12.87
CA THR A 58 -4.36 7.24 13.75
C THR A 58 -2.98 7.12 13.10
N LYS A 59 -2.85 6.28 12.08
CA LYS A 59 -1.61 6.08 11.33
C LYS A 59 -1.74 6.67 9.93
N HIS A 60 -0.64 7.07 9.30
CA HIS A 60 -0.64 7.57 7.91
C HIS A 60 -0.49 6.45 6.87
N TRP A 61 -0.80 5.22 7.24
CA TRP A 61 -0.75 4.08 6.35
C TRP A 61 -1.85 4.15 5.30
N ARG A 62 -1.48 3.80 4.07
CA ARG A 62 -2.38 3.74 2.92
C ARG A 62 -2.11 2.46 2.16
N PHE A 63 -3.19 1.90 1.62
CA PHE A 63 -3.16 0.85 0.61
C PHE A 63 -3.58 1.46 -0.72
N ASP A 64 -3.10 0.89 -1.83
CA ASP A 64 -3.37 1.44 -3.15
C ASP A 64 -4.84 1.20 -3.52
N PHE A 65 -5.38 0.04 -3.15
CA PHE A 65 -6.79 -0.30 -3.35
C PHE A 65 -7.41 -0.97 -2.13
N HIS A 66 -8.71 -0.76 -1.96
CA HIS A 66 -9.58 -1.53 -1.09
C HIS A 66 -10.72 -2.13 -1.93
N LEU A 67 -10.79 -3.45 -2.00
CA LEU A 67 -11.92 -4.16 -2.59
C LEU A 67 -13.02 -4.29 -1.54
N ILE A 68 -14.07 -3.49 -1.68
CA ILE A 68 -15.07 -3.25 -0.63
C ILE A 68 -15.79 -4.55 -0.26
N GLU A 69 -16.27 -5.26 -1.28
CA GLU A 69 -17.07 -6.49 -1.12
C GLU A 69 -16.28 -7.62 -0.46
N HIS A 70 -14.95 -7.63 -0.68
CA HIS A 70 -14.09 -8.71 -0.23
C HIS A 70 -13.33 -8.41 1.05
N ARG A 71 -13.37 -7.17 1.54
CA ARG A 71 -12.48 -6.69 2.60
C ARG A 71 -11.00 -7.01 2.30
N ILE A 72 -10.62 -6.89 1.02
CA ILE A 72 -9.23 -7.07 0.61
C ILE A 72 -8.57 -5.71 0.47
N LEU A 73 -7.36 -5.59 1.02
CA LEU A 73 -6.48 -4.44 0.84
C LEU A 73 -5.37 -4.84 -0.11
N VAL A 74 -5.23 -4.11 -1.20
CA VAL A 74 -4.22 -4.38 -2.23
C VAL A 74 -3.14 -3.31 -2.18
N GLU A 75 -1.90 -3.76 -2.19
CA GLU A 75 -0.70 -2.93 -2.28
C GLU A 75 0.07 -3.26 -3.55
N ILE A 76 0.43 -2.26 -4.35
CA ILE A 76 1.32 -2.42 -5.50
C ILE A 76 2.74 -2.05 -5.07
N ALA A 77 3.64 -3.02 -5.13
CA ALA A 77 5.06 -2.84 -4.84
C ALA A 77 5.70 -1.82 -5.80
N GLY A 78 6.59 -0.97 -5.25
CA GLY A 78 7.27 0.07 -6.04
C GLY A 78 6.46 1.36 -6.21
N GLY A 79 5.28 1.42 -5.56
CA GLY A 79 4.49 2.62 -5.38
C GLY A 79 5.07 3.58 -4.34
N PRO A 80 4.53 4.80 -4.25
CA PRO A 80 5.02 5.82 -3.32
C PRO A 80 4.86 5.41 -1.85
N TRP A 81 3.93 4.49 -1.56
CA TRP A 81 3.56 4.05 -0.22
C TRP A 81 4.09 2.66 0.18
N SER A 82 4.68 1.91 -0.76
CA SER A 82 5.02 0.48 -0.58
C SER A 82 6.50 0.20 -0.25
N GLY A 83 7.04 0.90 0.73
CA GLY A 83 8.34 0.56 1.34
C GLY A 83 9.59 0.86 0.49
N GLY A 84 9.46 1.55 -0.65
CA GLY A 84 10.59 1.87 -1.54
C GLY A 84 11.59 2.91 -1.02
N ARG A 85 11.44 3.40 0.22
CA ARG A 85 12.35 4.40 0.80
C ARG A 85 13.63 3.72 1.28
N LYS A 86 14.79 4.25 0.87
CA LYS A 86 16.09 3.79 1.35
C LYS A 86 16.52 4.55 2.62
N GLY A 87 17.39 3.93 3.42
CA GLY A 87 18.02 4.56 4.59
C GLY A 87 17.12 4.63 5.83
N LYS A 88 17.37 5.60 6.73
CA LYS A 88 16.70 5.71 8.05
C LYS A 88 15.17 5.95 8.01
N LEU A 89 14.61 6.16 6.82
CA LEU A 89 13.17 6.39 6.60
C LEU A 89 12.47 5.22 5.91
N LYS A 90 13.18 4.09 5.71
CA LYS A 90 12.65 2.89 5.06
C LYS A 90 11.36 2.39 5.72
N ASP A 91 11.33 2.34 7.05
CA ASP A 91 10.22 1.76 7.80
C ASP A 91 9.20 2.81 8.30
N LYS A 92 9.49 4.11 8.15
CA LYS A 92 8.61 5.16 8.72
C LYS A 92 7.27 5.31 7.99
N ALA A 93 7.24 5.03 6.69
CA ALA A 93 6.01 5.04 5.89
C ALA A 93 5.38 3.65 5.76
N TRP A 94 6.15 2.61 6.10
CA TRP A 94 5.87 1.21 5.85
C TRP A 94 6.36 0.42 7.07
N SER A 95 5.46 0.13 8.02
CA SER A 95 5.77 -0.74 9.17
C SER A 95 5.23 -2.15 8.88
N MET A 96 5.94 -3.19 9.33
CA MET A 96 5.43 -4.57 9.29
C MET A 96 4.09 -4.68 10.03
N ASP A 97 3.95 -3.97 11.17
CA ASP A 97 2.72 -3.93 11.98
C ASP A 97 1.47 -3.51 11.20
N ARG A 98 1.62 -2.91 10.01
CA ARG A 98 0.49 -2.54 9.15
C ARG A 98 -0.31 -3.78 8.71
N TYR A 99 0.37 -4.88 8.43
CA TYR A 99 -0.27 -6.11 7.97
C TYR A 99 -1.03 -6.76 9.13
N ASP A 100 -0.39 -6.88 10.30
CA ASP A 100 -1.01 -7.41 11.52
C ASP A 100 -2.22 -6.57 11.95
N ASP A 101 -2.12 -5.23 11.92
CA ASP A 101 -3.24 -4.33 12.23
C ASP A 101 -4.39 -4.47 11.22
N ALA A 102 -4.09 -4.71 9.94
CA ALA A 102 -5.12 -4.90 8.92
C ALA A 102 -5.85 -6.24 9.12
N GLU A 103 -5.09 -7.31 9.39
CA GLU A 103 -5.63 -8.63 9.68
C GLU A 103 -6.48 -8.63 10.96
N ALA A 104 -6.02 -7.95 12.02
CA ALA A 104 -6.79 -7.77 13.25
C ALA A 104 -8.12 -7.02 13.05
N MET A 105 -8.23 -6.20 12.00
CA MET A 105 -9.49 -5.53 11.60
C MET A 105 -10.33 -6.39 10.63
N GLY A 106 -9.89 -7.60 10.30
CA GLY A 106 -10.57 -8.52 9.40
C GLY A 106 -10.36 -8.21 7.92
N TYR A 107 -9.28 -7.50 7.58
CA TYR A 107 -8.88 -7.30 6.18
C TYR A 107 -7.82 -8.32 5.75
N THR A 108 -8.00 -8.88 4.56
CA THR A 108 -6.96 -9.68 3.92
C THR A 108 -6.05 -8.77 3.10
N VAL A 109 -4.74 -8.85 3.29
CA VAL A 109 -3.79 -8.03 2.54
C VAL A 109 -3.16 -8.84 1.40
N VAL A 110 -3.15 -8.25 0.20
CA VAL A 110 -2.51 -8.82 -1.00
C VAL A 110 -1.52 -7.81 -1.56
N ARG A 111 -0.31 -8.27 -1.87
CA ARG A 111 0.77 -7.49 -2.45
C ARG A 111 0.97 -7.87 -3.92
N LEU A 112 0.76 -6.91 -4.81
CA LEU A 112 1.06 -7.01 -6.23
C LEU A 112 2.49 -6.55 -6.50
N GLU A 113 3.31 -7.45 -7.02
CA GLU A 113 4.70 -7.20 -7.38
C GLU A 113 4.76 -6.69 -8.82
N ALA A 114 4.98 -5.38 -9.00
CA ALA A 114 5.19 -4.78 -10.31
C ALA A 114 6.58 -5.09 -10.90
N ALA A 115 7.51 -5.57 -10.07
CA ALA A 115 8.83 -5.99 -10.53
C ALA A 115 8.79 -7.42 -11.06
N PRO A 116 9.57 -7.74 -12.13
CA PRO A 116 9.64 -9.10 -12.67
C PRO A 116 10.30 -10.08 -11.69
N SER A 117 11.20 -9.58 -10.84
CA SER A 117 11.84 -10.33 -9.77
C SER A 117 11.57 -9.66 -8.42
N PHE A 118 11.15 -10.46 -7.45
CA PHE A 118 10.91 -10.05 -6.08
C PHE A 118 11.30 -11.18 -5.13
N LYS A 119 11.53 -10.84 -3.87
CA LYS A 119 11.82 -11.83 -2.83
C LYS A 119 10.50 -12.30 -2.24
N ILE A 120 10.28 -13.62 -2.30
CA ILE A 120 9.13 -14.26 -1.65
C ILE A 120 9.32 -14.11 -0.14
N ASN A 121 8.29 -13.61 0.54
CA ASN A 121 8.24 -13.56 1.99
C ASN A 121 7.13 -14.49 2.49
N GLU A 122 7.51 -15.63 3.06
CA GLU A 122 6.57 -16.64 3.56
C GLU A 122 5.78 -16.16 4.77
N SER A 123 6.34 -15.26 5.58
CA SER A 123 5.70 -14.69 6.77
C SER A 123 4.92 -13.40 6.47
N GLY A 124 4.78 -13.03 5.19
CA GLY A 124 4.17 -11.78 4.76
C GLY A 124 2.77 -11.95 4.15
N PRO A 125 2.16 -10.85 3.67
CA PRO A 125 0.92 -10.93 2.91
C PRO A 125 1.11 -11.72 1.61
N LEU A 126 0.01 -12.23 1.05
CA LEU A 126 0.02 -12.95 -0.23
C LEU A 126 0.67 -12.09 -1.32
N GLN A 127 1.70 -12.61 -1.98
CA GLN A 127 2.42 -11.93 -3.06
C GLN A 127 2.01 -12.50 -4.42
N ILE A 128 1.61 -11.63 -5.35
CA ILE A 128 1.18 -11.99 -6.71
C ILE A 128 1.92 -11.07 -7.68
N GLN A 129 2.40 -11.59 -8.82
CA GLN A 129 2.94 -10.71 -9.86
C GLN A 129 1.84 -9.89 -10.50
N ALA A 130 2.11 -8.62 -10.81
CA ALA A 130 1.12 -7.69 -11.36
C ALA A 130 0.40 -8.23 -12.62
N HIS A 131 1.12 -8.91 -13.53
CA HIS A 131 0.51 -9.47 -14.74
C HIS A 131 -0.49 -10.61 -14.48
N PHE A 132 -0.41 -11.29 -13.33
CA PHE A 132 -1.40 -12.29 -12.91
C PHE A 132 -2.60 -11.69 -12.16
N ALA A 133 -2.59 -10.38 -11.88
CA ALA A 133 -3.63 -9.75 -11.08
C ALA A 133 -5.02 -9.87 -11.74
N SER A 134 -5.11 -9.75 -13.07
CA SER A 134 -6.37 -9.92 -13.80
C SER A 134 -6.94 -11.35 -13.66
N GLN A 135 -6.09 -12.37 -13.72
CA GLN A 135 -6.49 -13.77 -13.53
C GLN A 135 -6.90 -14.03 -12.08
N TRP A 136 -6.18 -13.46 -11.12
CA TRP A 136 -6.52 -13.54 -9.72
C TRP A 136 -7.90 -12.93 -9.43
N LEU A 137 -8.20 -11.73 -9.96
CA LEU A 137 -9.53 -11.11 -9.82
C LEU A 137 -10.65 -11.95 -10.47
N LYS A 138 -10.39 -12.58 -11.62
CA LYS A 138 -11.35 -13.51 -12.24
C LYS A 138 -11.65 -14.71 -11.34
N ASN A 139 -10.62 -15.28 -10.72
CA ASN A 139 -10.79 -16.40 -9.79
C ASN A 139 -11.54 -15.98 -8.53
N LEU A 140 -11.23 -14.79 -8.01
CA LEU A 140 -11.92 -14.19 -6.88
C LEU A 140 -13.42 -14.01 -7.16
N LYS A 141 -13.79 -13.47 -8.34
CA LYS A 141 -15.20 -13.33 -8.76
C LYS A 141 -15.89 -14.69 -8.91
N ARG A 142 -15.19 -15.71 -9.44
CA ARG A 142 -15.73 -17.08 -9.57
C ARG A 142 -16.00 -17.72 -8.21
N GLN A 143 -15.13 -17.53 -7.22
CA GLN A 143 -15.33 -18.06 -5.88
C GLN A 143 -16.60 -17.50 -5.22
N ILE A 144 -16.96 -16.22 -5.48
CA ILE A 144 -18.24 -15.66 -5.05
C ILE A 144 -19.40 -16.40 -5.71
N PHE A 145 -19.37 -16.54 -7.04
CA PHE A 145 -20.47 -17.10 -7.81
C PHE A 145 -20.76 -18.56 -7.47
N ASN A 146 -19.72 -19.34 -7.17
CA ASN A 146 -19.87 -20.75 -6.82
C ASN A 146 -20.30 -20.99 -5.37
N GLY A 147 -20.41 -19.93 -4.56
CA GLY A 147 -20.90 -19.99 -3.18
C GLY A 147 -19.98 -20.74 -2.22
N SER A 148 -19.61 -20.07 -1.12
CA SER A 148 -19.39 -20.79 0.13
C SER A 148 -20.72 -21.44 0.51
N ASP A 149 -20.84 -22.76 0.34
CA ASP A 149 -21.83 -23.55 1.06
C ASP A 149 -21.57 -23.30 2.55
N GLN A 150 -22.28 -22.31 3.10
CA GLN A 150 -22.39 -22.12 4.55
C GLN A 150 -23.19 -23.32 5.03
N THR A 151 -22.47 -24.41 5.30
CA THR A 151 -22.96 -25.46 6.19
C THR A 151 -23.15 -24.79 7.54
N VAL A 152 -24.34 -24.22 7.72
CA VAL A 152 -24.82 -23.81 9.03
C VAL A 152 -24.84 -25.09 9.85
N SER A 153 -23.81 -25.29 10.67
CA SER A 153 -23.79 -26.36 11.67
C SER A 153 -24.99 -26.11 12.57
N THR A 154 -26.03 -26.92 12.39
CA THR A 154 -27.21 -26.88 13.23
C THR A 154 -26.80 -27.49 14.56
N ASN A 155 -26.67 -26.66 15.59
CA ASN A 155 -26.69 -27.09 16.99
C ASN A 155 -28.04 -26.72 17.58
#